data_AF-A0A9P6WGT3-F1
#
_entry.id   AF-A0A9P6WGT3-F1
#
_cell.length_a   1.000
_cell.length_b   1.000
_cell.length_c   1.000
_cell.angle_alpha   90.00
_cell.angle_beta   90.00
_cell.angle_gamma   90.00
#
_symmetry.space_group_name_H-M   'P 1'
#
loop_
_entity.id
_entity.type
_entity.pdbx_description
1 polymer ?
#
loop_
_entity_poly.entity_id
_entity_poly.type
_entity_poly.pdbx_seq_one_letter_code
_entity_poly.pdbx_strand_id
1 'polypeptide(L)'
;MQAESQLKLLIRTTKSKLEFKLSKSRSLSTHTIQTVIVPDLRNLVSMSNDSRSFERSFEILKMKLSQLVRNDRSADVWEDLIGELSILENSINKLITMAELQRSLIAKEQRQQQQNIRSASTNGNGWSFLGFQFNDNKKTQPFSLESSDEEIKENEPLDRVTKVVRNVIVAEDYLSDDIKELHKLALALSKCIDKEKVITRSPSSTEKKIQINDELNEVDLESEEPGDLNDDPTDGKKKSLLNKKTNSPNLDLEDRIYIEIVRKLRGDDEETVVDDYLTELCDIYRIDIYNDGKYKDDVNENDSDGTESPPNNGDLKPQIKKRLDDLDDLKQRFEALKKS
;
A
#
# COMPACT_ATOMS: atom_id res chain seq x y z
N MET A 1 -23.08 -22.75 -10.47
CA MET A 1 -24.16 -21.95 -9.83
C MET A 1 -23.95 -21.74 -8.33
N GLN A 2 -23.89 -22.76 -7.45
CA GLN A 2 -23.75 -22.52 -5.99
C GLN A 2 -22.37 -21.95 -5.58
N ALA A 3 -21.27 -22.45 -6.14
CA ALA A 3 -19.93 -21.93 -5.85
C ALA A 3 -19.73 -20.47 -6.35
N GLU A 4 -20.33 -20.15 -7.49
CA GLU A 4 -20.34 -18.81 -8.08
C GLU A 4 -21.04 -17.80 -7.18
N SER A 5 -22.25 -18.12 -6.72
CA SER A 5 -23.01 -17.22 -5.86
C SER A 5 -22.33 -17.01 -4.51
N GLN A 6 -21.69 -18.06 -3.97
CA GLN A 6 -20.91 -17.96 -2.73
C GLN A 6 -19.67 -17.08 -2.87
N LEU A 7 -18.87 -17.27 -3.93
CA LEU A 7 -17.68 -16.45 -4.17
C LEU A 7 -18.06 -14.99 -4.43
N LYS A 8 -19.10 -14.76 -5.24
CA LYS A 8 -19.65 -13.43 -5.50
C LYS A 8 -20.09 -12.72 -4.23
N LEU A 9 -20.83 -13.43 -3.38
CA LEU A 9 -21.28 -12.91 -2.10
C LEU A 9 -20.09 -12.56 -1.22
N LEU A 10 -19.08 -13.42 -1.15
CA LEU A 10 -17.89 -13.22 -0.33
C LEU A 10 -17.09 -11.98 -0.77
N ILE A 11 -16.90 -11.79 -2.09
CA ILE A 11 -16.27 -10.59 -2.65
C ILE A 11 -17.04 -9.33 -2.24
N ARG A 12 -18.37 -9.32 -2.42
CA ARG A 12 -19.22 -8.18 -2.06
C ARG A 12 -19.18 -7.86 -0.57
N THR A 13 -19.31 -8.87 0.29
CA THR A 13 -19.26 -8.66 1.73
C THR A 13 -17.90 -8.14 2.18
N THR A 14 -16.81 -8.62 1.57
CA THR A 14 -15.45 -8.14 1.88
C THR A 14 -15.26 -6.70 1.42
N LYS A 15 -15.71 -6.37 0.21
CA LYS A 15 -15.67 -5.01 -0.32
C LYS A 15 -16.43 -4.02 0.56
N SER A 16 -17.70 -4.32 0.91
CA SER A 16 -18.48 -3.44 1.79
C SER A 16 -17.86 -3.30 3.18
N LYS A 17 -17.19 -4.35 3.69
CA LYS A 17 -16.48 -4.29 4.96
C LYS A 17 -15.25 -3.38 4.90
N LEU A 18 -14.48 -3.46 3.83
CA LEU A 18 -13.35 -2.58 3.56
C LEU A 18 -13.81 -1.12 3.42
N GLU A 19 -14.87 -0.86 2.66
CA GLU A 19 -15.45 0.49 2.50
C GLU A 19 -15.87 1.10 3.84
N PHE A 20 -16.55 0.30 4.69
CA PHE A 20 -16.93 0.73 6.03
C PHE A 20 -15.70 1.02 6.91
N LYS A 21 -14.70 0.13 6.89
CA LYS A 21 -13.46 0.32 7.65
C LYS A 21 -12.68 1.56 7.19
N LEU A 22 -12.57 1.78 5.88
CA LEU A 22 -11.93 2.94 5.27
C LEU A 22 -12.59 4.24 5.73
N SER A 23 -13.91 4.35 5.58
CA SER A 23 -14.66 5.52 6.02
C SER A 23 -14.50 5.79 7.52
N LYS A 24 -14.58 4.73 8.34
CA LYS A 24 -14.37 4.83 9.79
C LYS A 24 -12.95 5.27 10.14
N SER A 25 -11.93 4.71 9.50
CA SER A 25 -10.53 5.01 9.77
C SER A 25 -10.21 6.46 9.42
N ARG A 26 -10.56 6.93 8.21
CA ARG A 26 -10.35 8.34 7.80
C ARG A 26 -11.03 9.33 8.74
N SER A 27 -12.26 9.03 9.17
CA SER A 27 -12.98 9.84 10.15
C SER A 27 -12.27 9.87 11.52
N LEU A 28 -11.80 8.71 11.98
CA LEU A 28 -11.09 8.59 13.26
C LEU A 28 -9.71 9.26 13.21
N SER A 29 -8.98 9.14 12.12
CA SER A 29 -7.70 9.83 11.89
C SER A 29 -7.89 11.33 11.99
N THR A 30 -8.88 11.89 11.27
CA THR A 30 -9.20 13.33 11.30
C THR A 30 -9.56 13.79 12.70
N HIS A 31 -10.42 13.03 13.39
CA HIS A 31 -10.80 13.32 14.78
C HIS A 31 -9.59 13.28 15.73
N THR A 32 -8.71 12.27 15.59
CA THR A 32 -7.52 12.10 16.44
C THR A 32 -6.52 13.24 16.23
N ILE A 33 -6.32 13.68 14.97
CA ILE A 33 -5.49 14.84 14.66
C ILE A 33 -6.01 16.07 15.41
N GLN A 34 -7.30 16.37 15.28
CA GLN A 34 -7.90 17.57 15.84
C GLN A 34 -8.01 17.57 17.37
N THR A 35 -8.30 16.41 17.98
CA THR A 35 -8.62 16.31 19.41
C THR A 35 -7.47 15.86 20.29
N VAL A 36 -6.43 15.25 19.71
CA VAL A 36 -5.28 14.72 20.47
C VAL A 36 -3.98 15.32 19.97
N ILE A 37 -3.65 15.15 18.69
CA ILE A 37 -2.33 15.51 18.15
C ILE A 37 -2.10 17.03 18.18
N VAL A 38 -3.03 17.81 17.63
CA VAL A 38 -2.91 19.28 17.59
C VAL A 38 -2.87 19.90 19.00
N PRO A 39 -3.72 19.49 19.95
CA PRO A 39 -3.59 19.93 21.34
C PRO A 39 -2.25 19.57 21.97
N ASP A 40 -1.76 18.34 21.79
CA ASP A 40 -0.46 17.91 22.33
C ASP A 40 0.69 18.72 21.73
N LEU A 41 0.65 18.99 20.42
CA LEU A 41 1.61 19.87 19.74
C LEU A 41 1.62 21.28 20.33
N ARG A 42 0.45 21.89 20.56
CA ARG A 42 0.37 23.22 21.19
C ARG A 42 0.85 23.22 22.63
N ASN A 43 0.60 22.15 23.37
CA ASN A 43 1.11 22.00 24.73
C ASN A 43 2.64 21.92 24.73
N LEU A 44 3.25 21.22 23.76
CA LEU A 44 4.70 21.15 23.63
C LEU A 44 5.35 22.52 23.40
N VAL A 45 4.75 23.39 22.58
CA VAL A 45 5.25 24.76 22.34
C VAL A 45 5.35 25.57 23.64
N SER A 46 4.44 25.33 24.59
CA SER A 46 4.44 26.03 25.88
C SER A 46 5.52 25.55 26.86
N MET A 47 6.25 24.49 26.50
CA MET A 47 7.30 23.90 27.32
C MET A 47 8.68 24.39 26.86
N SER A 48 9.67 24.35 27.76
CA SER A 48 11.06 24.59 27.37
C SER A 48 11.61 23.38 26.61
N ASN A 49 12.21 23.61 25.44
CA ASN A 49 12.78 22.56 24.57
C ASN A 49 13.83 21.71 25.30
N ASP A 50 14.60 22.32 26.21
CA ASP A 50 15.66 21.63 26.96
C ASP A 50 15.13 20.82 28.16
N SER A 51 13.81 20.84 28.38
CA SER A 51 13.22 20.14 29.51
C SER A 51 13.02 18.66 29.20
N ARG A 52 13.38 17.79 30.15
CA ARG A 52 13.08 16.34 30.09
C ARG A 52 11.58 16.06 29.90
N SER A 53 10.73 16.96 30.37
CA SER A 53 9.28 16.87 30.20
C SER A 53 8.88 17.09 28.73
N PHE A 54 9.54 18.00 28.02
CA PHE A 54 9.35 18.22 26.58
C PHE A 54 9.77 16.98 25.80
N GLU A 55 11.01 16.49 25.99
CA GLU A 55 11.52 15.30 25.30
C GLU A 55 10.58 14.10 25.45
N ARG A 56 10.15 13.80 26.68
CA ARG A 56 9.23 12.70 26.95
C ARG A 56 7.87 12.90 26.28
N SER A 57 7.33 14.11 26.32
CA SER A 57 6.01 14.40 25.74
C SER A 57 6.07 14.36 24.21
N PHE A 58 7.19 14.78 23.63
CA PHE A 58 7.48 14.72 22.21
C PHE A 58 7.64 13.27 21.72
N GLU A 59 8.35 12.42 22.47
CA GLU A 59 8.45 10.99 22.18
C GLU A 59 7.08 10.30 22.22
N ILE A 60 6.25 10.60 23.23
CA ILE A 60 4.87 10.09 23.31
C ILE A 60 4.04 10.56 22.11
N LEU A 61 4.21 11.82 21.68
CA LEU A 61 3.54 12.34 20.50
C LEU A 61 3.98 11.60 19.23
N LYS A 62 5.29 11.38 19.04
CA LYS A 62 5.80 10.57 17.91
C LYS A 62 5.23 9.15 17.92
N MET A 63 5.10 8.52 19.08
CA MET A 63 4.47 7.20 19.21
C MET A 63 2.98 7.23 18.78
N LYS A 64 2.23 8.28 19.15
CA LYS A 64 0.83 8.46 18.70
C LYS A 64 0.74 8.71 17.20
N LEU A 65 1.66 9.50 16.64
CA LEU A 65 1.75 9.75 15.20
C LEU A 65 2.11 8.48 14.43
N SER A 66 3.04 7.66 14.93
CA SER A 66 3.35 6.33 14.38
C SER A 66 2.10 5.47 14.27
N GLN A 67 1.27 5.42 15.32
CA GLN A 67 0.00 4.70 15.26
C GLN A 67 -0.97 5.28 14.21
N LEU A 68 -1.05 6.60 14.08
CA LEU A 68 -1.87 7.27 13.08
C LEU A 68 -1.39 6.94 11.65
N VAL A 69 -0.07 7.01 11.40
CA VAL A 69 0.56 6.68 10.12
C VAL A 69 0.28 5.22 9.75
N ARG A 70 0.39 4.27 10.69
CA ARG A 70 0.02 2.86 10.43
C ARG A 70 -1.45 2.72 10.04
N ASN A 71 -2.35 3.43 10.72
CA ASN A 71 -3.78 3.38 10.41
C ASN A 71 -4.10 3.96 9.02
N ASP A 72 -3.44 5.06 8.65
CA ASP A 72 -3.61 5.68 7.33
C ASP A 72 -3.03 4.81 6.21
N ARG A 73 -1.86 4.19 6.43
CA ARG A 73 -1.28 3.21 5.50
C ARG A 73 -2.22 2.03 5.26
N SER A 74 -2.80 1.48 6.32
CA SER A 74 -3.80 0.41 6.22
C SER A 74 -5.04 0.88 5.46
N ALA A 75 -5.50 2.12 5.69
CA ALA A 75 -6.63 2.71 4.99
C ALA A 75 -6.37 2.85 3.49
N ASP A 76 -5.20 3.33 3.09
CA ASP A 76 -4.80 3.39 1.68
C ASP A 76 -4.82 2.00 1.03
N VAL A 77 -4.28 0.98 1.71
CA VAL A 77 -4.30 -0.39 1.19
C VAL A 77 -5.74 -0.91 1.06
N TRP A 78 -6.63 -0.57 1.98
CA TRP A 78 -8.05 -0.95 1.85
C TRP A 78 -8.68 -0.31 0.61
N GLU A 79 -8.32 0.93 0.28
CA GLU A 79 -8.77 1.61 -0.94
C GLU A 79 -8.29 0.90 -2.21
N ASP A 80 -7.01 0.55 -2.28
CA ASP A 80 -6.44 -0.25 -3.38
C ASP A 80 -7.15 -1.60 -3.51
N LEU A 81 -7.37 -2.30 -2.40
CA LEU A 81 -8.07 -3.58 -2.36
C LEU A 81 -9.54 -3.45 -2.81
N ILE A 82 -10.24 -2.36 -2.48
CA ILE A 82 -11.62 -2.13 -2.96
C ILE A 82 -11.66 -2.05 -4.49
N GLY A 83 -10.65 -1.39 -5.10
CA GLY A 83 -10.47 -1.36 -6.55
C GLY A 83 -10.25 -2.76 -7.13
N GLU A 84 -9.32 -3.51 -6.54
CA GLU A 84 -8.98 -4.89 -6.93
C GLU A 84 -10.19 -5.85 -6.82
N LEU A 85 -10.96 -5.76 -5.73
CA LEU A 85 -12.17 -6.56 -5.54
C LEU A 85 -13.26 -6.25 -6.58
N SER A 86 -13.30 -5.02 -7.09
CA SER A 86 -14.23 -4.65 -8.16
C SER A 86 -13.84 -5.32 -9.49
N ILE A 87 -12.55 -5.51 -9.74
CA ILE A 87 -12.05 -6.28 -10.90
C ILE A 87 -12.42 -7.76 -10.75
N LEU A 88 -12.25 -8.32 -9.55
CA LEU A 88 -12.63 -9.71 -9.26
C LEU A 88 -14.13 -9.95 -9.41
N GLU A 89 -14.97 -9.01 -8.94
CA GLU A 89 -16.43 -9.11 -9.08
C GLU A 89 -16.87 -9.18 -10.55
N ASN A 90 -16.21 -8.44 -11.43
CA ASN A 90 -16.47 -8.47 -12.87
C ASN A 90 -15.88 -9.70 -13.58
N SER A 91 -14.97 -10.41 -12.91
CA SER A 91 -14.22 -11.54 -13.48
C SER A 91 -14.56 -12.88 -12.83
N ILE A 92 -15.71 -13.00 -12.18
CA ILE A 92 -16.11 -14.19 -11.40
C ILE A 92 -16.07 -15.49 -12.22
N ASN A 93 -16.55 -15.45 -13.47
CA ASN A 93 -16.52 -16.63 -14.33
C ASN A 93 -15.10 -17.14 -14.56
N LYS A 94 -14.15 -16.22 -14.77
CA LYS A 94 -12.73 -16.54 -14.92
C LYS A 94 -12.16 -17.16 -13.64
N LEU A 95 -12.50 -16.60 -12.47
CA LEU A 95 -12.06 -17.15 -11.17
C LEU A 95 -12.54 -18.59 -10.95
N ILE A 96 -13.77 -18.90 -11.36
CA ILE A 96 -14.32 -20.26 -11.25
C ILE A 96 -13.53 -21.22 -12.15
N THR A 97 -13.30 -20.83 -13.41
CA THR A 97 -12.50 -21.64 -14.35
C THR A 97 -11.08 -21.84 -13.82
N MET A 98 -10.45 -20.81 -13.26
CA MET A 98 -9.14 -20.91 -12.62
C MET A 98 -9.16 -21.90 -11.44
N ALA A 99 -10.18 -21.84 -10.57
CA ALA A 99 -10.32 -22.76 -9.44
C ALA A 99 -10.59 -24.22 -9.86
N GLU A 100 -11.29 -24.43 -10.97
CA GLU A 100 -11.51 -25.77 -11.55
C GLU A 100 -10.23 -26.32 -12.19
N LEU A 101 -9.52 -25.48 -12.95
CA LEU A 101 -8.24 -25.82 -13.54
C LEU A 101 -7.22 -26.18 -12.45
N GLN A 102 -7.08 -25.36 -11.41
CA GLN A 102 -6.16 -25.63 -10.29
C GLN A 102 -6.51 -26.92 -9.56
N ARG A 103 -7.81 -27.21 -9.32
CA ARG A 103 -8.25 -28.49 -8.75
C ARG A 103 -7.87 -29.67 -9.64
N SER A 104 -7.99 -29.52 -10.96
CA SER A 104 -7.60 -30.57 -11.91
C SER A 104 -6.09 -30.82 -11.91
N LEU A 105 -5.27 -29.76 -11.82
CA LEU A 105 -3.81 -29.85 -11.74
C LEU A 105 -3.37 -30.57 -10.46
N ILE A 106 -3.91 -30.18 -9.31
CA ILE A 106 -3.63 -30.83 -8.02
C ILE A 106 -4.03 -32.32 -8.07
N ALA A 107 -5.18 -32.65 -8.66
CA ALA A 107 -5.62 -34.04 -8.79
C ALA A 107 -4.72 -34.86 -9.73
N LYS A 108 -4.23 -34.26 -10.82
CA LYS A 108 -3.26 -34.89 -11.73
C LYS A 108 -1.93 -35.15 -11.01
N GLU A 109 -1.42 -34.18 -10.28
CA GLU A 109 -0.16 -34.28 -9.54
C GLU A 109 -0.24 -35.36 -8.46
N GLN A 110 -1.33 -35.41 -7.69
CA GLN A 110 -1.57 -36.47 -6.71
C GLN A 110 -1.63 -37.87 -7.34
N ARG A 111 -2.25 -38.00 -8.52
CA ARG A 111 -2.29 -39.27 -9.26
C ARG A 111 -0.91 -39.68 -9.76
N GLN A 112 -0.12 -38.74 -10.30
CA GLN A 112 1.25 -38.99 -10.73
C GLN A 112 2.14 -39.40 -9.55
N GLN A 113 2.02 -38.73 -8.39
CA GLN A 113 2.74 -39.11 -7.18
C GLN A 113 2.35 -40.52 -6.70
N GLN A 114 1.06 -40.88 -6.72
CA GLN A 114 0.62 -42.25 -6.38
C GLN A 114 1.12 -43.29 -7.39
N GLN A 115 1.18 -42.97 -8.68
CA GLN A 115 1.74 -43.85 -9.70
C GLN A 115 3.26 -43.99 -9.55
N ASN A 116 3.98 -42.92 -9.18
CA ASN A 116 5.41 -42.95 -8.89
C ASN A 116 5.72 -43.76 -7.62
N ILE A 117 4.88 -43.67 -6.58
CA ILE A 117 5.02 -44.50 -5.37
C ILE A 117 4.74 -45.98 -5.69
N ARG A 118 3.71 -46.28 -6.51
CA ARG A 118 3.42 -47.66 -6.93
C ARG A 118 4.50 -48.24 -7.83
N SER A 119 5.07 -47.45 -8.75
CA SER A 119 6.15 -47.88 -9.63
C SER A 119 7.50 -48.00 -8.90
N ALA A 120 7.76 -47.16 -7.90
CA ALA A 120 8.88 -47.34 -6.97
C ALA A 120 8.72 -48.59 -6.08
N SER A 121 7.48 -48.95 -5.73
CA SER A 121 7.19 -50.19 -4.99
C SER A 121 7.28 -51.46 -5.86
N THR A 122 7.06 -51.38 -7.17
CA THR A 122 7.20 -52.53 -8.09
C THR A 122 8.60 -52.71 -8.69
N ASN A 123 9.51 -51.75 -8.48
CA ASN A 123 10.93 -51.89 -8.84
C ASN A 123 11.81 -52.47 -7.71
N GLY A 124 11.18 -53.02 -6.67
CA GLY A 124 11.85 -53.75 -5.60
C GLY A 124 11.22 -55.12 -5.37
N ASN A 125 11.67 -56.11 -6.13
CA ASN A 125 11.45 -57.56 -5.96
C ASN A 125 10.00 -58.08 -5.98
N GLY A 126 9.79 -59.10 -6.83
CA GLY A 126 8.50 -59.73 -7.07
C GLY A 126 7.74 -60.18 -5.82
N TRP A 127 6.41 -60.12 -5.92
CA TRP A 127 5.51 -60.67 -4.92
C TRP A 127 5.50 -62.20 -5.03
N SER A 128 5.98 -62.89 -3.99
CA SER A 128 5.83 -64.33 -3.83
C SER A 128 4.67 -64.64 -2.88
N PHE A 129 3.57 -65.18 -3.41
CA PHE A 129 2.53 -65.83 -2.63
C PHE A 129 2.64 -67.34 -2.88
N LEU A 130 2.85 -68.13 -1.82
CA LEU A 130 2.91 -69.61 -1.88
C LEU A 130 3.99 -70.19 -2.82
N GLY A 131 5.19 -69.61 -2.87
CA GLY A 131 6.35 -70.25 -3.49
C GLY A 131 6.37 -70.28 -5.03
N PHE A 132 5.46 -69.56 -5.69
CA PHE A 132 5.50 -69.38 -7.14
C PHE A 132 6.06 -67.99 -7.50
N GLN A 133 7.18 -67.96 -8.23
CA GLN A 133 7.67 -66.74 -8.89
C GLN A 133 6.92 -66.56 -10.21
N PHE A 134 6.11 -65.50 -10.32
CA PHE A 134 5.56 -65.05 -11.58
C PHE A 134 6.50 -64.01 -12.19
N ASN A 135 7.25 -64.41 -13.22
CA ASN A 135 7.98 -63.48 -14.09
C ASN A 135 7.02 -62.98 -15.18
N ASP A 136 6.36 -61.85 -14.95
CA ASP A 136 5.60 -61.16 -15.99
C ASP A 136 6.54 -60.32 -16.88
N ASN A 137 7.33 -61.03 -17.70
CA ASN A 137 7.95 -60.44 -18.89
C ASN A 137 6.88 -60.34 -20.00
N LYS A 138 5.99 -59.35 -19.88
CA LYS A 138 5.25 -58.83 -21.04
C LYS A 138 5.45 -57.33 -21.12
N LYS A 139 6.31 -56.94 -22.08
CA LYS A 139 6.38 -55.60 -22.64
C LYS A 139 4.99 -55.20 -23.17
N THR A 140 4.20 -54.55 -22.34
CA THR A 140 3.16 -53.63 -22.80
C THR A 140 3.85 -52.30 -23.06
N GLN A 141 3.90 -51.90 -24.33
CA GLN A 141 4.32 -50.55 -24.69
C GLN A 141 3.47 -49.54 -23.93
N PRO A 142 4.04 -48.49 -23.32
CA PRO A 142 3.25 -47.41 -22.80
C PRO A 142 2.61 -46.68 -23.99
N PHE A 143 1.29 -46.71 -24.01
CA PHE A 143 0.46 -45.88 -24.86
C PHE A 143 0.82 -44.42 -24.58
N SER A 144 1.46 -43.73 -25.52
CA SER A 144 1.62 -42.28 -25.47
C SER A 144 0.23 -41.67 -25.69
N LEU A 145 -0.51 -41.43 -24.61
CA LEU A 145 -1.52 -40.39 -24.66
C LEU A 145 -0.75 -39.10 -24.90
N GLU A 146 -0.89 -38.54 -26.11
CA GLU A 146 -0.64 -37.12 -26.35
C GLU A 146 -1.49 -36.35 -25.33
N SER A 147 -0.88 -35.98 -24.21
CA SER A 147 -1.41 -34.95 -23.36
C SER A 147 -1.21 -33.65 -24.14
N SER A 148 -2.30 -33.14 -24.69
CA SER A 148 -2.42 -31.72 -24.98
C SER A 148 -2.38 -30.98 -23.63
N ASP A 149 -1.20 -30.94 -23.03
CA ASP A 149 -0.92 -30.19 -21.83
C ASP A 149 -0.86 -28.73 -22.25
N GLU A 150 -1.90 -27.96 -21.89
CA GLU A 150 -1.72 -26.56 -21.55
C GLU A 150 -0.84 -26.50 -20.29
N GLU A 151 0.45 -26.83 -20.44
CA GLU A 151 1.47 -26.37 -19.50
C GLU A 151 1.39 -24.84 -19.52
N ILE A 152 1.14 -24.25 -18.35
CA ILE A 152 1.31 -22.82 -18.13
C ILE A 152 2.76 -22.53 -18.45
N LYS A 153 3.03 -22.06 -19.68
CA LYS A 153 4.37 -21.77 -20.18
C LYS A 153 5.07 -20.88 -19.16
N GLU A 154 6.22 -21.32 -18.67
CA GLU A 154 6.88 -20.65 -17.55
C GLU A 154 7.26 -19.19 -17.84
N ASN A 155 7.30 -18.82 -19.11
CA ASN A 155 7.69 -17.50 -19.60
C ASN A 155 6.52 -16.57 -19.99
N GLU A 156 5.26 -16.95 -19.75
CA GLU A 156 4.12 -16.08 -20.07
C GLU A 156 3.84 -15.10 -18.92
N PRO A 157 3.63 -13.79 -19.20
CA PRO A 157 3.29 -12.83 -18.17
C PRO A 157 2.01 -13.22 -17.45
N LEU A 158 1.98 -13.03 -16.13
CA LEU A 158 0.78 -13.27 -15.33
C LEU A 158 -0.38 -12.43 -15.87
N ASP A 159 -1.53 -13.07 -16.06
CA ASP A 159 -2.72 -12.34 -16.46
C ASP A 159 -3.20 -11.43 -15.32
N ARG A 160 -3.92 -10.37 -15.69
CA ARG A 160 -4.43 -9.37 -14.76
C ARG A 160 -5.16 -9.97 -13.56
N VAL A 161 -6.05 -10.94 -13.77
CA VAL A 161 -6.87 -11.50 -12.68
C VAL A 161 -6.00 -12.30 -11.71
N THR A 162 -4.99 -13.02 -12.19
CA THR A 162 -4.02 -13.68 -11.31
C THR A 162 -3.23 -12.69 -10.48
N LYS A 163 -2.81 -11.54 -11.05
CA LYS A 163 -2.14 -10.47 -10.28
C LYS A 163 -3.06 -9.87 -9.22
N VAL A 164 -4.32 -9.61 -9.54
CA VAL A 164 -5.32 -9.14 -8.57
C VAL A 164 -5.48 -10.14 -7.42
N VAL A 165 -5.63 -11.43 -7.75
CA VAL A 165 -5.75 -12.50 -6.74
C VAL A 165 -4.52 -12.57 -5.84
N ARG A 166 -3.32 -12.45 -6.42
CA ARG A 166 -2.06 -12.35 -5.66
C ARG A 166 -2.12 -11.18 -4.68
N ASN A 167 -2.49 -9.99 -5.14
CA ASN A 167 -2.49 -8.78 -4.32
C ASN A 167 -3.41 -8.94 -3.10
N VAL A 168 -4.60 -9.51 -3.30
CA VAL A 168 -5.54 -9.80 -2.21
C VAL A 168 -4.98 -10.82 -1.21
N ILE A 169 -4.37 -11.91 -1.70
CA ILE A 169 -3.79 -12.95 -0.84
C ILE A 169 -2.60 -12.41 -0.04
N VAL A 170 -1.75 -11.58 -0.66
CA VAL A 170 -0.58 -11.02 0.02
C VAL A 170 -0.97 -9.96 1.02
N ALA A 171 -1.97 -9.12 0.74
CA ALA A 171 -2.47 -8.15 1.70
C ALA A 171 -3.09 -8.83 2.94
N GLU A 172 -3.68 -10.00 2.75
CA GLU A 172 -4.26 -10.77 3.86
C GLU A 172 -3.23 -11.22 4.89
N ASP A 173 -2.02 -11.58 4.47
CA ASP A 173 -0.93 -11.99 5.38
C ASP A 173 -0.58 -10.88 6.41
N TYR A 174 -0.93 -9.61 6.14
CA TYR A 174 -0.71 -8.47 7.04
C TYR A 174 -1.99 -7.95 7.71
N LEU A 175 -3.17 -8.16 7.09
CA LEU A 175 -4.45 -7.57 7.52
C LEU A 175 -5.44 -8.59 8.12
N SER A 176 -5.02 -9.84 8.29
CA SER A 176 -5.88 -10.95 8.74
C SER A 176 -6.62 -10.67 10.04
N ASP A 177 -5.95 -10.01 10.99
CA ASP A 177 -6.50 -9.70 12.31
C ASP A 177 -7.54 -8.58 12.26
N ASP A 178 -7.41 -7.71 11.27
CA ASP A 178 -8.30 -6.57 11.08
C ASP A 178 -9.60 -6.96 10.38
N ILE A 179 -9.56 -7.85 9.40
CA ILE A 179 -10.70 -8.12 8.51
C ILE A 179 -10.87 -9.64 8.28
N LYS A 180 -11.69 -10.27 9.11
CA LYS A 180 -11.99 -11.71 9.02
C LYS A 180 -12.60 -12.12 7.67
N GLU A 181 -13.35 -11.23 7.04
CA GLU A 181 -13.92 -11.44 5.70
C GLU A 181 -12.83 -11.54 4.64
N LEU A 182 -11.77 -10.72 4.75
CA LEU A 182 -10.62 -10.76 3.85
C LEU A 182 -9.86 -12.09 3.98
N HIS A 183 -9.65 -12.57 5.20
CA HIS A 183 -9.08 -13.90 5.45
C HIS A 183 -9.88 -15.02 4.76
N LYS A 184 -11.21 -15.03 4.93
CA LYS A 184 -12.08 -16.01 4.26
C LYS A 184 -12.00 -15.91 2.75
N LEU A 185 -11.93 -14.70 2.21
CA LEU A 185 -11.80 -14.47 0.78
C LEU A 185 -10.45 -14.96 0.25
N ALA A 186 -9.35 -14.65 0.93
CA ALA A 186 -8.02 -15.12 0.56
C ALA A 186 -7.94 -16.66 0.54
N LEU A 187 -8.54 -17.34 1.53
CA LEU A 187 -8.66 -18.81 1.54
C LEU A 187 -9.50 -19.37 0.37
N ALA A 188 -10.47 -18.62 -0.14
CA ALA A 188 -11.23 -19.02 -1.31
C ALA A 188 -10.43 -18.78 -2.60
N LEU A 189 -9.74 -17.64 -2.69
CA LEU A 189 -8.94 -17.24 -3.85
C LEU A 189 -7.63 -18.03 -3.98
N SER A 190 -7.06 -18.52 -2.88
CA SER A 190 -5.88 -19.40 -2.90
C SER A 190 -6.17 -20.74 -3.59
N LYS A 191 -7.44 -21.10 -3.78
CA LYS A 191 -7.84 -22.26 -4.59
C LYS A 191 -7.84 -21.98 -6.09
N CYS A 192 -7.74 -20.71 -6.48
CA CYS A 192 -7.74 -20.27 -7.88
C CYS A 192 -6.32 -20.21 -8.46
N ILE A 193 -5.30 -20.13 -7.61
CA ILE A 193 -3.90 -19.96 -8.03
C ILE A 193 -2.98 -20.86 -7.20
N ASP A 194 -1.78 -21.12 -7.71
CA ASP A 194 -0.68 -21.62 -6.90
C ASP A 194 0.03 -20.43 -6.23
N LYS A 195 -0.16 -20.26 -4.90
CA LYS A 195 0.39 -19.14 -4.13
C LYS A 195 1.92 -19.05 -4.29
N GLU A 196 2.63 -20.17 -4.23
CA GLU A 196 4.10 -20.18 -4.26
C GLU A 196 4.62 -19.79 -5.65
N LYS A 197 4.02 -20.36 -6.71
CA LYS A 197 4.39 -20.06 -8.10
C LYS A 197 4.09 -18.61 -8.49
N VAL A 198 3.02 -18.01 -7.97
CA VAL A 198 2.65 -16.63 -8.30
C VAL A 198 3.48 -15.62 -7.51
N ILE A 199 3.78 -15.90 -6.23
CA ILE A 199 4.62 -15.02 -5.41
C ILE A 199 6.05 -14.96 -5.95
N THR A 200 6.62 -16.09 -6.37
CA THR A 200 7.98 -16.14 -6.95
C THR A 200 8.12 -15.33 -8.25
N ARG A 201 7.02 -15.06 -8.96
CA ARG A 201 6.98 -14.22 -10.17
C ARG A 201 6.61 -12.76 -9.89
N SER A 202 6.50 -12.38 -8.62
CA SER A 202 6.10 -11.02 -8.23
C SER A 202 7.27 -10.06 -8.28
N PRO A 203 7.05 -8.77 -8.62
CA PRO A 203 8.13 -7.80 -8.66
C PRO A 203 8.74 -7.64 -7.26
N SER A 204 10.07 -7.61 -7.19
CA SER A 204 10.77 -7.40 -5.91
C SER A 204 10.48 -6.00 -5.37
N SER A 205 10.05 -5.91 -4.12
CA SER A 205 9.90 -4.61 -3.42
C SER A 205 11.25 -3.94 -3.12
N THR A 206 12.36 -4.65 -3.31
CA THR A 206 13.71 -4.22 -2.90
C THR A 206 14.42 -3.35 -3.95
N GLU A 207 13.94 -3.29 -5.19
CA GLU A 207 14.67 -2.65 -6.31
C GLU A 207 14.55 -1.12 -6.38
N LYS A 208 13.90 -0.46 -5.41
CA LYS A 208 13.79 1.02 -5.39
C LYS A 208 14.70 1.74 -4.39
N LYS A 209 15.47 1.02 -3.55
CA LYS A 209 16.43 1.66 -2.62
C LYS A 209 17.78 2.05 -3.24
N ILE A 210 18.05 1.69 -4.50
CA ILE A 210 19.37 1.90 -5.12
C ILE A 210 19.46 3.17 -5.98
N GLN A 211 18.34 3.80 -6.38
CA GLN A 211 18.41 4.94 -7.32
C GLN A 211 18.14 6.33 -6.73
N ILE A 212 17.96 6.47 -5.42
CA ILE A 212 17.79 7.80 -4.79
C ILE A 212 19.09 8.29 -4.13
N ASN A 213 20.01 7.37 -3.79
CA ASN A 213 21.25 7.71 -3.09
C ASN A 213 22.47 7.95 -4.00
N ASP A 214 22.39 7.58 -5.28
CA ASP A 214 23.50 7.74 -6.25
C ASP A 214 23.50 9.10 -6.97
N GLU A 215 22.47 9.94 -6.79
CA GLU A 215 22.40 11.29 -7.40
C GLU A 215 22.88 12.44 -6.48
N LEU A 216 23.40 12.13 -5.28
CA LEU A 216 23.85 13.16 -4.32
C LEU A 216 25.34 13.11 -3.93
N ASN A 217 26.15 12.25 -4.55
CA ASN A 217 27.59 12.19 -4.28
C ASN A 217 28.41 12.24 -5.58
N GLU A 218 28.42 13.39 -6.25
CA GLU A 218 29.51 13.73 -7.17
C GLU A 218 29.61 15.24 -7.40
N VAL A 219 29.97 15.99 -6.35
CA VAL A 219 30.68 17.27 -6.54
C VAL A 219 31.73 17.39 -5.44
N ASP A 220 32.93 16.93 -5.74
CA ASP A 220 34.12 17.40 -5.05
C ASP A 220 35.22 17.71 -6.07
N LEU A 221 35.81 18.89 -5.85
CA LEU A 221 37.16 19.34 -6.21
C LEU A 221 37.39 20.09 -7.55
N GLU A 222 37.62 21.40 -7.33
CA GLU A 222 38.81 22.17 -7.73
C GLU A 222 38.78 23.06 -8.98
N SER A 223 38.67 24.37 -8.69
CA SER A 223 39.50 25.50 -9.15
C SER A 223 40.04 25.54 -10.59
N GLU A 224 39.69 26.62 -11.30
CA GLU A 224 40.64 27.62 -11.85
C GLU A 224 39.87 28.79 -12.51
N GLU A 225 40.17 30.03 -12.09
CA GLU A 225 39.98 31.26 -12.87
C GLU A 225 41.20 31.47 -13.80
N PRO A 226 41.27 32.46 -14.74
CA PRO A 226 40.30 33.48 -15.18
C PRO A 226 40.19 33.63 -16.72
N GLY A 227 39.26 34.47 -17.23
CA GLY A 227 39.30 34.94 -18.62
C GLY A 227 38.12 35.81 -19.07
N ASP A 228 38.43 37.04 -19.49
CA ASP A 228 37.52 38.15 -19.85
C ASP A 228 37.27 38.25 -21.39
N LEU A 229 36.20 38.97 -21.76
CA LEU A 229 35.85 39.60 -23.07
C LEU A 229 35.13 38.83 -24.21
N ASN A 230 33.87 39.24 -24.42
CA ASN A 230 33.20 39.74 -25.65
C ASN A 230 32.69 38.86 -26.81
N ASP A 231 31.48 39.28 -27.26
CA ASP A 231 30.86 39.33 -28.59
C ASP A 231 30.06 38.15 -29.21
N ASP A 232 28.72 38.36 -29.18
CA ASP A 232 27.72 38.37 -30.27
C ASP A 232 27.36 37.08 -31.09
N PRO A 233 26.09 36.92 -31.50
CA PRO A 233 25.46 35.64 -31.79
C PRO A 233 25.47 35.29 -33.28
N THR A 234 25.33 34.01 -33.60
CA THR A 234 24.55 33.54 -34.78
C THR A 234 24.43 32.01 -34.83
N ASP A 235 23.18 31.58 -34.84
CA ASP A 235 22.58 30.54 -35.68
C ASP A 235 23.07 29.07 -35.64
N GLY A 236 22.21 28.22 -35.06
CA GLY A 236 21.74 26.99 -35.72
C GLY A 236 22.53 25.69 -35.51
N LYS A 237 22.03 24.81 -34.61
CA LYS A 237 21.78 23.38 -34.91
C LYS A 237 21.03 22.63 -33.82
N LYS A 238 19.92 22.01 -34.24
CA LYS A 238 19.11 20.99 -33.55
C LYS A 238 19.97 19.84 -33.00
N LYS A 239 19.63 19.37 -31.79
CA LYS A 239 19.62 17.96 -31.32
C LYS A 239 18.92 17.94 -29.96
N SER A 240 17.62 17.71 -29.90
CA SER A 240 17.05 16.42 -29.48
C SER A 240 17.76 15.80 -28.26
N LEU A 241 17.49 16.32 -27.08
CA LEU A 241 17.54 15.54 -25.84
C LEU A 241 16.15 14.91 -25.69
N LEU A 242 15.82 13.93 -26.54
CA LEU A 242 15.89 12.52 -26.18
C LEU A 242 15.51 12.30 -24.71
N ASN A 243 14.20 12.17 -24.50
CA ASN A 243 13.57 11.25 -23.56
C ASN A 243 14.54 10.12 -23.18
N LYS A 244 15.30 10.32 -22.10
CA LYS A 244 15.88 9.20 -21.36
C LYS A 244 14.74 8.66 -20.50
N LYS A 245 13.88 7.91 -21.18
CA LYS A 245 12.94 6.98 -20.57
C LYS A 245 13.81 6.06 -19.73
N THR A 246 13.89 6.32 -18.43
CA THR A 246 14.45 5.37 -17.49
C THR A 246 13.73 4.06 -17.74
N ASN A 247 14.50 3.00 -17.99
CA ASN A 247 13.99 1.65 -18.14
C ASN A 247 13.48 1.19 -16.77
N SER A 248 12.36 1.75 -16.33
CA SER A 248 11.51 1.06 -15.37
C SER A 248 11.07 -0.24 -16.04
N PRO A 249 11.15 -1.41 -15.37
CA PRO A 249 10.42 -2.57 -15.85
C PRO A 249 8.99 -2.14 -16.17
N ASN A 250 8.42 -2.63 -17.27
CA ASN A 250 7.08 -2.29 -17.74
C ASN A 250 6.04 -2.85 -16.75
N LEU A 251 6.02 -2.29 -15.53
CA LEU A 251 5.13 -2.65 -14.45
C LEU A 251 3.77 -2.05 -14.75
N ASP A 252 2.80 -2.94 -14.92
CA ASP A 252 1.40 -2.56 -15.01
C ASP A 252 0.86 -2.11 -13.63
N LEU A 253 -0.40 -1.72 -13.61
CA LEU A 253 -1.02 -1.13 -12.43
C LEU A 253 -1.06 -2.13 -11.26
N GLU A 254 -1.42 -3.38 -11.53
CA GLU A 254 -1.55 -4.43 -10.52
C GLU A 254 -0.20 -4.79 -9.89
N ASP A 255 0.90 -4.71 -10.64
CA ASP A 255 2.25 -4.87 -10.09
C ASP A 255 2.69 -3.67 -9.24
N ARG A 256 2.24 -2.45 -9.56
CA ARG A 256 2.48 -1.27 -8.71
C ARG A 256 1.69 -1.35 -7.41
N ILE A 257 0.43 -1.77 -7.49
CA ILE A 257 -0.43 -2.00 -6.31
C ILE A 257 0.22 -3.04 -5.40
N TYR A 258 0.73 -4.14 -5.95
CA TYR A 258 1.47 -5.13 -5.18
C TYR A 258 2.63 -4.52 -4.38
N ILE A 259 3.50 -3.74 -5.05
CA ILE A 259 4.66 -3.12 -4.43
C ILE A 259 4.21 -2.17 -3.30
N GLU A 260 3.17 -1.36 -3.55
CA GLU A 260 2.65 -0.43 -2.55
C GLU A 260 2.02 -1.13 -1.35
N ILE A 261 1.26 -2.21 -1.55
CA ILE A 261 0.74 -3.05 -0.46
C ILE A 261 1.88 -3.54 0.42
N VAL A 262 2.91 -4.14 -0.18
CA VAL A 262 4.05 -4.68 0.57
C VAL A 262 4.80 -3.55 1.29
N ARG A 263 5.07 -2.42 0.62
CA ARG A 263 5.78 -1.29 1.20
C ARG A 263 5.02 -0.68 2.39
N LYS A 264 3.73 -0.36 2.20
CA LYS A 264 2.89 0.29 3.22
C LYS A 264 2.71 -0.59 4.45
N LEU A 265 2.45 -1.89 4.26
CA LEU A 265 2.17 -2.81 5.38
C LEU A 265 3.42 -3.33 6.09
N ARG A 266 4.60 -3.32 5.45
CA ARG A 266 5.87 -3.64 6.14
C ARG A 266 6.32 -2.56 7.10
N GLY A 267 6.09 -1.29 6.76
CA GLY A 267 6.46 -0.19 7.65
C GLY A 267 7.96 0.14 7.66
N ASP A 268 8.75 -0.33 6.69
CA ASP A 268 10.22 -0.17 6.69
C ASP A 268 10.69 1.31 6.69
N ASP A 269 9.82 2.23 6.29
CA ASP A 269 10.01 3.68 6.20
C ASP A 269 9.13 4.47 7.20
N GLU A 270 8.62 3.82 8.25
CA GLU A 270 7.65 4.42 9.18
C GLU A 270 8.20 5.66 9.90
N GLU A 271 9.43 5.62 10.40
CA GLU A 271 10.04 6.72 11.16
C GLU A 271 10.13 8.00 10.30
N THR A 272 10.62 7.88 9.07
CA THR A 272 10.71 9.00 8.12
C THR A 272 9.33 9.59 7.84
N VAL A 273 8.32 8.74 7.61
CA VAL A 273 6.96 9.22 7.35
C VAL A 273 6.31 9.86 8.58
N VAL A 274 6.66 9.43 9.79
CA VAL A 274 6.20 10.08 11.03
C VAL A 274 6.77 11.49 11.15
N ASP A 275 8.05 11.68 10.80
CA ASP A 275 8.68 13.00 10.80
C ASP A 275 8.11 13.91 9.69
N ASP A 276 7.79 13.35 8.53
CA ASP A 276 7.09 14.07 7.45
C ASP A 276 5.69 14.53 7.93
N TYR A 277 4.93 13.63 8.56
CA TYR A 277 3.62 13.95 9.15
C TYR A 277 3.72 15.04 10.21
N LEU A 278 4.72 14.96 11.09
CA LEU A 278 4.95 15.97 12.13
C LEU A 278 5.21 17.34 11.50
N THR A 279 6.08 17.39 10.49
CA THR A 279 6.42 18.62 9.77
C THR A 279 5.21 19.20 9.05
N GLU A 280 4.46 18.37 8.32
CA GLU A 280 3.27 18.81 7.60
C GLU A 280 2.18 19.33 8.54
N LEU A 281 1.95 18.65 9.68
CA LEU A 281 0.99 19.11 10.68
C LEU A 281 1.42 20.43 11.32
N CYS A 282 2.71 20.60 11.61
CA CYS A 282 3.26 21.87 12.07
C CYS A 282 3.03 23.00 11.08
N ASP A 283 3.21 22.74 9.80
CA ASP A 283 3.04 23.72 8.74
C ASP A 283 1.56 24.08 8.53
N ILE A 284 0.68 23.07 8.45
CA ILE A 284 -0.78 23.26 8.29
C ILE A 284 -1.38 24.05 9.46
N TYR A 285 -0.98 23.73 10.69
CA TYR A 285 -1.54 24.34 11.90
C TYR A 285 -0.70 25.53 12.43
N ARG A 286 0.35 25.92 11.71
CA ARG A 286 1.28 27.01 12.07
C ARG A 286 1.82 26.87 13.49
N ILE A 287 2.33 25.68 13.82
CA ILE A 287 2.89 25.34 15.14
C ILE A 287 4.41 25.33 15.02
N ASP A 288 5.06 26.27 15.69
CA ASP A 288 6.52 26.32 15.82
C ASP A 288 6.95 25.56 17.08
N ILE A 289 7.19 24.26 16.95
CA ILE A 289 7.54 23.37 18.07
C ILE A 289 8.82 23.86 18.78
N TYR A 290 9.79 24.36 18.03
CA TYR A 290 11.11 24.71 18.56
C TYR A 290 11.23 26.20 18.93
N ASN A 291 10.18 27.00 18.73
CA ASN A 291 10.16 28.45 18.99
C ASN A 291 11.22 29.24 18.20
N ASP A 292 11.62 28.74 17.02
CA ASP A 292 12.65 29.34 16.17
C ASP A 292 12.19 30.63 15.48
N GLY A 293 10.90 30.95 15.59
CA GLY A 293 10.28 32.12 14.98
C GLY A 293 9.79 31.91 13.56
N LYS A 294 9.59 30.65 13.12
CA LYS A 294 9.24 30.29 11.73
C LYS A 294 8.01 31.01 11.20
N TYR A 295 7.05 31.34 12.07
CA TYR A 295 5.77 31.97 11.70
C TYR A 295 5.58 33.38 12.27
N LYS A 296 6.63 34.03 12.81
CA LYS A 296 6.49 35.35 13.47
C LYS A 296 6.08 36.47 12.51
N ASP A 297 6.43 36.37 11.23
CA ASP A 297 6.14 37.40 10.23
C ASP A 297 4.70 37.31 9.65
N ASP A 298 4.06 36.14 9.76
CA ASP A 298 2.70 35.89 9.24
C ASP A 298 1.58 36.35 10.19
N VAL A 299 1.93 36.87 11.38
CA VAL A 299 0.97 37.30 12.41
C VAL A 299 0.62 38.80 12.29
N ASN A 300 1.30 39.56 11.42
CA ASN A 300 1.20 41.02 11.36
C ASN A 300 0.23 41.60 10.31
N GLU A 301 -0.69 40.83 9.72
CA GLU A 301 -1.65 41.37 8.73
C GLU A 301 -3.04 41.75 9.28
N ASN A 302 -3.28 41.74 10.60
CA ASN A 302 -4.59 42.15 11.15
C ASN A 302 -4.60 43.10 12.35
N ASP A 303 -3.45 43.58 12.82
CA ASP A 303 -3.42 44.60 13.90
C ASP A 303 -2.69 45.85 13.42
N SER A 304 -3.38 46.66 12.63
CA SER A 304 -3.03 48.05 12.39
C SER A 304 -4.29 48.90 12.27
N ASP A 305 -4.88 49.27 13.41
CA ASP A 305 -5.11 50.70 13.70
C ASP A 305 -5.47 50.92 15.19
N GLY A 306 -4.94 51.99 15.78
CA GLY A 306 -5.51 52.60 17.00
C GLY A 306 -4.74 52.44 18.31
N THR A 307 -3.69 53.24 18.46
CA THR A 307 -3.11 53.69 19.74
C THR A 307 -4.15 54.10 20.81
N GLU A 308 -4.01 53.58 22.04
CA GLU A 308 -3.84 54.33 23.31
C GLU A 308 -3.93 53.37 24.52
N SER A 309 -3.02 53.51 25.50
CA SER A 309 -3.02 52.80 26.80
C SER A 309 -3.12 53.83 27.94
N PRO A 310 -3.31 53.44 29.21
CA PRO A 310 -4.40 52.68 29.87
C PRO A 310 -4.96 53.51 31.09
N PRO A 311 -5.87 53.02 31.99
CA PRO A 311 -5.46 52.08 33.06
C PRO A 311 -6.55 51.13 33.66
N ASN A 312 -6.04 50.08 34.32
CA ASN A 312 -6.53 49.40 35.54
C ASN A 312 -7.61 48.27 35.52
N ASN A 313 -7.13 47.10 36.01
CA ASN A 313 -7.71 46.14 36.96
C ASN A 313 -9.04 45.42 36.69
N GLY A 314 -8.98 44.08 36.71
CA GLY A 314 -10.04 43.20 37.19
C GLY A 314 -10.29 41.96 36.33
N ASP A 315 -10.10 40.78 36.93
CA ASP A 315 -10.49 39.45 36.41
C ASP A 315 -11.88 39.40 35.75
N LEU A 316 -12.01 38.63 34.66
CA LEU A 316 -12.99 37.54 34.44
C LEU A 316 -13.17 37.20 32.94
N LYS A 317 -12.80 35.95 32.57
CA LYS A 317 -13.23 35.09 31.43
C LYS A 317 -13.73 35.76 30.11
N PRO A 318 -13.14 35.43 28.94
CA PRO A 318 -13.86 35.57 27.68
C PRO A 318 -14.84 34.40 27.47
N GLN A 319 -16.14 34.68 27.57
CA GLN A 319 -17.17 33.86 26.93
C GLN A 319 -17.03 34.00 25.40
N ILE A 320 -16.55 32.95 24.73
CA ILE A 320 -16.63 32.87 23.27
C ILE A 320 -18.07 32.48 22.92
N LYS A 321 -18.91 33.48 22.60
CA LYS A 321 -20.10 33.27 21.77
C LYS A 321 -19.62 32.95 20.36
N LYS A 322 -19.47 31.66 20.04
CA LYS A 322 -19.38 31.21 18.64
C LYS A 322 -20.66 31.64 17.94
N ARG A 323 -20.56 32.53 16.95
CA ARG A 323 -21.67 32.86 16.05
C ARG A 323 -22.08 31.58 15.32
N LEU A 324 -23.38 31.30 15.35
CA LEU A 324 -24.03 30.19 14.64
C LEU A 324 -24.12 30.45 13.12
N ASP A 325 -23.78 31.65 12.66
CA ASP A 325 -24.06 32.14 11.30
C ASP A 325 -23.21 31.44 10.22
N ASP A 326 -22.00 30.97 10.53
CA ASP A 326 -21.09 30.40 9.53
C ASP A 326 -21.51 29.00 9.03
N LEU A 327 -22.31 28.28 9.82
CA LEU A 327 -22.76 26.92 9.50
C LEU A 327 -23.94 26.92 8.52
N ASP A 328 -24.81 27.93 8.61
CA ASP A 328 -25.92 28.10 7.67
C ASP A 328 -25.44 28.62 6.32
N ASP A 329 -24.42 29.49 6.28
CA ASP A 329 -23.75 29.92 5.05
C ASP A 329 -23.07 28.76 4.30
N LEU A 330 -22.44 27.84 5.04
CA LEU A 330 -21.79 26.66 4.45
C LEU A 330 -22.82 25.69 3.85
N LYS A 331 -23.98 25.55 4.50
CA LYS A 331 -25.09 24.71 4.05
C LYS A 331 -25.78 25.32 2.82
N GLN A 332 -25.93 26.64 2.77
CA GLN A 332 -26.51 27.34 1.63
C GLN A 332 -25.61 27.28 0.39
N ARG A 333 -24.28 27.34 0.58
CA ARG A 333 -23.30 27.10 -0.50
C ARG A 333 -23.35 25.68 -1.04
N PHE A 334 -23.56 24.68 -0.18
CA PHE A 334 -23.69 23.28 -0.60
C PHE A 334 -24.97 22.99 -1.39
N GLU A 335 -26.09 23.62 -1.02
CA GLU A 335 -27.36 23.53 -1.74
C GLU A 335 -27.29 24.20 -3.13
N ALA A 336 -26.58 25.33 -3.24
CA ALA A 336 -26.40 26.02 -4.52
C ALA A 336 -25.59 25.19 -5.54
N LEU A 337 -24.61 24.43 -5.05
CA LEU A 337 -23.76 23.57 -5.90
C LEU A 337 -24.49 22.32 -6.42
N LYS A 338 -25.59 21.91 -5.76
CA LYS A 338 -26.42 20.78 -6.20
C LYS A 338 -27.41 21.13 -7.30
N LYS A 339 -27.61 22.42 -7.58
CA LYS A 339 -28.57 22.93 -8.58
C LYS A 339 -27.91 23.38 -9.88
N SER A 340 -26.58 23.36 -9.99
CA SER A 340 -25.85 23.41 -11.27
C SER A 340 -25.56 22.00 -11.75
#